data_AF-A0A3E0Q7Q8-F1
#
_entry.id   AF-A0A3E0Q7Q8-F1
#
_cell.length_a   1.000
_cell.length_b   1.000
_cell.length_c   1.000
_cell.angle_alpha   90.00
_cell.angle_beta   90.00
_cell.angle_gamma   90.00
#
_symmetry.space_group_name_H-M   'P 1'
#
loop_
_entity.id
_entity.type
_entity.pdbx_description
1 polymer ?
#
loop_
_entity_poly.entity_id
_entity_poly.type
_entity_poly.pdbx_seq_one_letter_code
_entity_poly.pdbx_strand_id
1 'polypeptide(L)'
;MSHSEDNSTKILIIILAVLGGGMFVCCGVGVGAFFWMRSAFEDLSDFVDDGMADFDQQVQTDIEDNPVIVEHIGRITHFESDFDLSIEEDYDEVWVFDVSGDRGSGTLRAECITVDEWTESVPRAELTLDNGEVFQLFPDNPLPAENQRDIGVRAALEDHPVILEHIGEITRLESDYDLWLEEPGYDVWPFHVEGEKGSGLLRAECVTEDHFIYEVPSAVLKLESGETIQLFPDNPLE
;
A
#
# COMPACT_ATOMS: atom_id res chain seq x y z
N MET A 1 -21.07 -18.96 15.62
CA MET A 1 -21.09 -17.70 16.39
C MET A 1 -20.02 -17.79 17.48
N SER A 2 -18.78 -17.54 17.09
CA SER A 2 -17.67 -17.24 17.99
C SER A 2 -16.71 -16.36 17.19
N HIS A 3 -16.29 -15.28 17.84
CA HIS A 3 -15.51 -14.14 17.36
C HIS A 3 -14.62 -14.35 16.13
N SER A 4 -14.96 -13.64 15.05
CA SER A 4 -13.97 -13.02 14.17
C SER A 4 -13.50 -11.74 14.86
N GLU A 5 -12.56 -11.86 15.79
CA GLU A 5 -11.73 -10.72 16.16
C GLU A 5 -10.69 -10.56 15.05
N ASP A 6 -10.99 -9.53 14.27
CA ASP A 6 -10.35 -8.93 13.11
C ASP A 6 -8.82 -9.07 13.00
N ASN A 7 -8.35 -9.85 12.02
CA ASN A 7 -6.92 -9.99 11.68
C ASN A 7 -6.36 -8.73 10.98
N SER A 8 -7.20 -7.81 10.51
CA SER A 8 -6.77 -6.44 10.15
C SER A 8 -6.05 -5.78 11.33
N THR A 9 -6.50 -6.07 12.56
CA THR A 9 -5.84 -5.58 13.79
C THR A 9 -4.43 -6.13 13.96
N LYS A 10 -4.07 -7.31 13.45
CA LYS A 10 -2.74 -7.91 13.64
C LYS A 10 -1.70 -7.35 12.66
N ILE A 11 -2.07 -7.18 11.39
CA ILE A 11 -1.22 -6.50 10.40
C ILE A 11 -1.07 -5.02 10.79
N LEU A 12 -2.15 -4.37 11.24
CA LEU A 12 -2.10 -3.02 11.79
C LEU A 12 -1.22 -2.93 13.05
N ILE A 13 -1.17 -3.96 13.90
CA ILE A 13 -0.25 -4.02 15.06
C ILE A 13 1.21 -4.15 14.62
N ILE A 14 1.52 -4.89 13.56
CA ILE A 14 2.89 -5.00 13.01
C ILE A 14 3.32 -3.63 12.46
N ILE A 15 2.47 -2.97 11.66
CA ILE A 15 2.73 -1.63 11.13
C ILE A 15 2.85 -0.58 12.25
N LEU A 16 1.97 -0.61 13.26
CA LEU A 16 2.00 0.32 14.42
C LEU A 16 3.18 0.07 15.36
N ALA A 17 3.66 -1.17 15.49
CA ALA A 17 4.81 -1.50 16.33
C ALA A 17 6.13 -0.97 15.73
N VAL A 18 6.21 -0.91 14.39
CA VAL A 18 7.37 -0.35 13.67
C VAL A 18 7.36 1.18 13.71
N LEU A 19 6.19 1.83 13.61
CA LEU A 19 6.07 3.30 13.60
C LEU A 19 6.00 3.93 15.01
N GLY A 20 5.52 3.21 16.02
CA GLY A 20 5.23 3.74 17.37
C GLY A 20 6.42 3.79 18.34
N GLY A 21 7.60 3.28 17.98
CA GLY A 21 8.77 3.12 18.87
C GLY A 21 9.56 4.41 19.18
N GLY A 22 8.92 5.59 19.05
CA GLY A 22 9.63 6.83 18.78
C GLY A 22 9.59 7.95 19.82
N MET A 23 9.08 7.84 21.06
CA MET A 23 9.19 9.00 21.97
C MET A 23 8.98 8.75 23.47
N PHE A 24 9.99 8.25 24.21
CA PHE A 24 10.07 8.49 25.67
C PHE A 24 11.51 8.51 26.19
N VAL A 25 12.21 9.64 26.02
CA VAL A 25 13.43 9.93 26.78
C VAL A 25 13.34 11.32 27.40
N CYS A 26 12.80 11.39 28.61
CA CYS A 26 13.12 12.49 29.50
C CYS A 26 13.02 12.05 30.97
N CYS A 27 14.17 12.10 31.66
CA CYS A 27 14.36 12.05 33.11
C CYS A 27 14.51 10.67 33.79
N GLY A 28 15.76 10.16 33.88
CA GLY A 28 16.31 9.69 35.16
C GLY A 28 16.16 8.22 35.59
N VAL A 29 15.56 7.33 34.79
CA VAL A 29 15.45 5.87 35.09
C VAL A 29 16.20 4.99 34.06
N GLY A 30 17.01 5.63 33.22
CA GLY A 30 17.32 5.20 31.84
C GLY A 30 18.32 4.07 31.59
N VAL A 31 18.71 3.24 32.56
CA VAL A 31 19.57 2.07 32.26
C VAL A 31 18.77 0.78 32.31
N GLY A 32 17.99 0.53 33.38
CA GLY A 32 17.14 -0.66 33.47
C GLY A 32 15.99 -0.66 32.46
N ALA A 33 15.37 0.49 32.22
CA ALA A 33 14.33 0.63 31.20
C ALA A 33 14.88 0.48 29.78
N PHE A 34 16.13 0.90 29.53
CA PHE A 34 16.78 0.72 28.23
C PHE A 34 17.11 -0.75 27.95
N PHE A 35 17.60 -1.51 28.94
CA PHE A 35 17.82 -2.95 28.78
C PHE A 35 16.51 -3.74 28.66
N TRP A 36 15.46 -3.35 29.39
CA TRP A 36 14.15 -3.99 29.26
C TRP A 36 13.47 -3.67 27.92
N MET A 37 13.54 -2.42 27.46
CA MET A 37 13.01 -2.00 26.16
C MET A 37 13.82 -2.60 25.01
N ARG A 38 15.15 -2.71 25.14
CA ARG A 38 15.99 -3.42 24.17
C ARG A 38 15.66 -4.91 24.10
N SER A 39 15.50 -5.58 25.25
CA SER A 39 15.10 -7.00 25.28
C SER A 39 13.70 -7.19 24.69
N ALA A 40 12.75 -6.31 25.00
CA ALA A 40 11.42 -6.36 24.42
C ALA A 40 11.41 -6.05 22.91
N PHE A 41 12.36 -5.23 22.44
CA PHE A 41 12.53 -4.93 21.02
C PHE A 41 13.25 -6.06 20.27
N GLU A 42 14.23 -6.73 20.90
CA GLU A 42 14.88 -7.94 20.37
C GLU A 42 13.86 -9.10 20.30
N ASP A 43 13.02 -9.29 21.32
CA ASP A 43 11.94 -10.29 21.27
C ASP A 43 10.85 -9.94 20.22
N LEU A 44 10.63 -8.65 19.95
CA LEU A 44 9.71 -8.19 18.91
C LEU A 44 10.30 -8.35 17.51
N SER A 45 11.61 -8.09 17.33
CA SER A 45 12.27 -8.28 16.04
C SER A 45 12.27 -9.75 15.63
N ASP A 46 12.59 -10.67 16.55
CA ASP A 46 12.55 -12.11 16.26
C ASP A 46 11.13 -12.56 15.86
N PHE A 47 10.09 -11.99 16.48
CA PHE A 47 8.69 -12.28 16.11
C PHE A 47 8.30 -11.73 14.72
N VAL A 48 8.80 -10.55 14.36
CA VAL A 48 8.56 -9.96 13.03
C VAL A 48 9.32 -10.73 11.97
N ASP A 49 10.57 -11.10 12.22
CA ASP A 49 11.42 -11.86 11.29
C ASP A 49 10.82 -13.23 10.98
N ASP A 50 10.36 -13.97 12.01
CA ASP A 50 9.66 -15.25 11.82
C ASP A 50 8.36 -15.07 11.04
N GLY A 51 7.59 -14.01 11.31
CA GLY A 51 6.34 -13.71 10.61
C GLY A 51 6.54 -13.37 9.13
N MET A 52 7.57 -12.59 8.80
CA MET A 52 7.92 -12.24 7.43
C MET A 52 8.44 -13.46 6.66
N ALA A 53 9.22 -14.33 7.29
CA ALA A 53 9.67 -15.56 6.65
C ALA A 53 8.50 -16.52 6.31
N ASP A 54 7.50 -16.61 7.19
CA ASP A 54 6.28 -17.38 6.94
C ASP A 54 5.44 -16.77 5.81
N PHE A 55 5.37 -15.43 5.73
CA PHE A 55 4.71 -14.71 4.63
C PHE A 55 5.41 -14.97 3.29
N ASP A 56 6.73 -14.77 3.22
CA ASP A 56 7.54 -15.01 2.02
C ASP A 56 7.40 -16.44 1.52
N GLN A 57 7.38 -17.42 2.43
CA GLN A 57 7.18 -18.83 2.08
C GLN A 57 5.79 -19.07 1.46
N GLN A 58 4.74 -18.44 1.97
CA GLN A 58 3.38 -18.61 1.45
C GLN A 58 3.27 -18.01 0.05
N VAL A 59 3.78 -16.80 -0.15
CA VAL A 59 3.81 -16.15 -1.48
C VAL A 59 4.62 -16.98 -2.46
N GLN A 60 5.82 -17.45 -2.07
CA GLN A 60 6.65 -18.32 -2.92
C GLN A 60 5.89 -19.58 -3.34
N THR A 61 5.18 -20.22 -2.41
CA THR A 61 4.42 -21.46 -2.66
C THR A 61 3.29 -21.24 -3.67
N ASP A 62 2.63 -20.08 -3.65
CA ASP A 62 1.55 -19.78 -4.58
C ASP A 62 2.05 -19.57 -6.03
N ILE A 63 3.26 -19.02 -6.19
CA ILE A 63 3.79 -18.65 -7.50
C ILE A 63 4.81 -19.65 -8.09
N GLU A 64 5.35 -20.60 -7.32
CA GLU A 64 6.50 -21.41 -7.76
C GLU A 64 6.21 -22.27 -9.01
N ASP A 65 4.96 -22.66 -9.20
CA ASP A 65 4.49 -23.42 -10.36
C ASP A 65 3.97 -22.53 -11.50
N ASN A 66 4.02 -21.20 -11.37
CA ASN A 66 3.61 -20.28 -12.42
C ASN A 66 4.51 -20.46 -13.67
N PRO A 67 3.94 -20.59 -14.89
CA PRO A 67 4.73 -20.83 -16.09
C PRO A 67 5.84 -19.81 -16.34
N VAL A 68 5.63 -18.52 -16.01
CA VAL A 68 6.63 -17.45 -16.16
C VAL A 68 7.79 -17.66 -15.17
N ILE A 69 7.49 -17.97 -13.91
CA ILE A 69 8.51 -18.28 -12.90
C ILE A 69 9.32 -19.50 -13.32
N VAL A 70 8.65 -20.58 -13.70
CA VAL A 70 9.31 -21.82 -14.15
C VAL A 70 10.19 -21.55 -15.38
N GLU A 71 9.73 -20.76 -16.35
CA GLU A 71 10.47 -20.46 -17.56
C GLU A 71 11.72 -19.60 -17.29
N HIS A 72 11.57 -18.50 -16.55
CA HIS A 72 12.61 -17.47 -16.45
C HIS A 72 13.49 -17.58 -15.20
N ILE A 73 12.93 -17.99 -14.06
CA ILE A 73 13.66 -18.15 -12.79
C ILE A 73 14.07 -19.60 -12.57
N GLY A 74 13.21 -20.55 -12.98
CA GLY A 74 13.41 -21.98 -12.77
C GLY A 74 13.04 -22.40 -11.35
N ARG A 75 13.83 -23.29 -10.75
CA ARG A 75 13.61 -23.68 -9.36
C ARG A 75 14.12 -22.57 -8.46
N ILE A 76 13.22 -21.94 -7.71
CA ILE A 76 13.54 -20.88 -6.75
C ILE A 76 14.53 -21.41 -5.70
N THR A 77 15.62 -20.67 -5.50
CA THR A 77 16.65 -20.95 -4.49
C THR A 77 16.74 -19.87 -3.43
N HIS A 78 16.20 -18.68 -3.70
CA HIS A 78 16.09 -17.57 -2.76
C HIS A 78 14.89 -16.72 -3.15
N PHE A 79 14.14 -16.33 -2.12
CA PHE A 79 12.92 -15.54 -2.18
C PHE A 79 12.84 -14.78 -0.86
N GLU A 80 12.85 -13.46 -0.92
CA GLU A 80 12.84 -12.59 0.27
C GLU A 80 12.10 -11.31 -0.09
N SER A 81 11.24 -10.83 0.80
CA SER A 81 10.58 -9.52 0.63
C SER A 81 11.58 -8.37 0.79
N ASP A 82 11.56 -7.45 -0.16
CA ASP A 82 12.24 -6.16 -0.02
C ASP A 82 11.25 -5.17 0.60
N PHE A 83 11.33 -5.05 1.93
CA PHE A 83 10.41 -4.20 2.70
C PHE A 83 10.58 -2.72 2.37
N ASP A 84 11.81 -2.28 2.07
CA ASP A 84 12.08 -0.88 1.73
C ASP A 84 11.38 -0.54 0.40
N LEU A 85 11.53 -1.41 -0.62
CA LEU A 85 10.83 -1.22 -1.90
C LEU A 85 9.31 -1.42 -1.78
N SER A 86 8.85 -2.32 -0.92
CA SER A 86 7.41 -2.55 -0.70
C SER A 86 6.73 -1.33 -0.06
N ILE A 87 7.42 -0.58 0.81
CA ILE A 87 6.89 0.68 1.36
C ILE A 87 6.83 1.78 0.29
N GLU A 88 7.74 1.75 -0.69
CA GLU A 88 7.76 2.71 -1.80
C GLU A 88 6.70 2.41 -2.86
N GLU A 89 6.03 1.25 -2.80
CA GLU A 89 4.94 0.92 -3.70
C GLU A 89 3.69 1.75 -3.38
N ASP A 90 3.08 2.30 -4.43
CA ASP A 90 1.85 3.10 -4.30
C ASP A 90 0.63 2.27 -3.86
N TYR A 91 0.74 0.94 -3.78
CA TYR A 91 -0.37 0.04 -3.49
C TYR A 91 -0.18 -0.69 -2.18
N ASP A 92 -1.14 -0.53 -1.26
CA ASP A 92 -1.08 -1.08 0.10
C ASP A 92 -0.99 -2.63 0.14
N GLU A 93 -1.35 -3.33 -0.95
CA GLU A 93 -1.23 -4.80 -1.06
C GLU A 93 -0.13 -5.28 -2.02
N VAL A 94 0.65 -4.37 -2.63
CA VAL A 94 1.75 -4.77 -3.51
C VAL A 94 3.03 -4.90 -2.71
N TRP A 95 3.57 -6.12 -2.73
CA TRP A 95 4.84 -6.46 -2.12
C TRP A 95 5.89 -6.67 -3.19
N VAL A 96 7.12 -6.25 -2.87
CA VAL A 96 8.29 -6.40 -3.70
C VAL A 96 9.15 -7.52 -3.11
N PHE A 97 9.61 -8.43 -3.95
CA PHE A 97 10.45 -9.55 -3.56
C PHE A 97 11.68 -9.66 -4.45
N ASP A 98 12.82 -9.94 -3.85
CA ASP A 98 13.98 -10.44 -4.55
C ASP A 98 13.81 -11.93 -4.79
N VAL A 99 13.85 -12.34 -6.07
CA VAL A 99 13.68 -13.74 -6.46
C VAL A 99 14.86 -14.22 -7.29
N SER A 100 15.43 -15.37 -6.92
CA SER A 100 16.44 -16.03 -7.74
C SER A 100 16.32 -17.54 -7.74
N GLY A 101 16.67 -18.14 -8.87
CA GLY A 101 16.63 -19.57 -9.09
C GLY A 101 17.79 -20.05 -9.95
N ASP A 102 17.69 -21.29 -10.42
CA ASP A 102 18.75 -21.93 -11.21
C ASP A 102 18.84 -21.43 -12.67
N ARG A 103 17.87 -20.63 -13.13
CA ARG A 103 17.86 -20.06 -14.50
C ARG A 103 18.04 -18.55 -14.55
N GLY A 104 17.65 -17.83 -13.50
CA GLY A 104 17.68 -16.37 -13.49
C GLY A 104 17.38 -15.77 -12.13
N SER A 105 17.44 -14.45 -12.09
CA SER A 105 17.16 -13.59 -10.94
C SER A 105 16.46 -12.32 -11.40
N GLY A 106 15.71 -11.71 -10.48
CA GLY A 106 15.01 -10.46 -10.71
C GLY A 106 14.20 -10.03 -9.50
N THR A 107 13.42 -8.98 -9.70
CA THR A 107 12.50 -8.41 -8.73
C THR A 107 11.08 -8.76 -9.12
N LEU A 108 10.30 -9.28 -8.16
CA LEU A 108 8.90 -9.60 -8.32
C LEU A 108 8.06 -8.56 -7.58
N ARG A 109 7.15 -7.90 -8.28
CA ARG A 109 6.08 -7.10 -7.66
C ARG A 109 4.82 -7.97 -7.66
N ALA A 110 4.13 -8.08 -6.54
CA ALA A 110 2.97 -8.98 -6.41
C ALA A 110 1.90 -8.37 -5.51
N GLU A 111 0.63 -8.42 -5.95
CA GLU A 111 -0.53 -8.17 -5.08
C GLU A 111 -0.68 -9.40 -4.18
N CYS A 112 -0.60 -9.23 -2.86
CA CYS A 112 -0.73 -10.32 -1.89
C CYS A 112 -2.02 -10.16 -1.08
N ILE A 113 -2.87 -11.18 -1.12
CA ILE A 113 -4.14 -11.21 -0.38
C ILE A 113 -4.13 -12.36 0.60
N THR A 114 -4.27 -12.04 1.89
CA THR A 114 -4.46 -13.04 2.95
C THR A 114 -5.84 -13.67 2.82
N VAL A 115 -5.89 -14.93 2.37
CA VAL A 115 -7.13 -15.71 2.24
C VAL A 115 -7.55 -16.29 3.59
N ASP A 116 -6.57 -16.80 4.34
CA ASP A 116 -6.73 -17.28 5.71
C ASP A 116 -5.41 -17.18 6.50
N GLU A 117 -5.39 -17.68 7.73
CA GLU A 117 -4.23 -17.60 8.64
C GLU A 117 -2.96 -18.33 8.15
N TRP A 118 -3.05 -19.13 7.09
CA TRP A 118 -1.93 -19.92 6.57
C TRP A 118 -1.74 -19.79 5.06
N THR A 119 -2.50 -18.90 4.42
CA THR A 119 -2.55 -18.84 2.96
C THR A 119 -2.59 -17.40 2.47
N GLU A 120 -1.50 -17.00 1.85
CA GLU A 120 -1.45 -15.86 0.93
C GLU A 120 -1.78 -16.32 -0.48
N SER A 121 -2.48 -15.47 -1.23
CA SER A 121 -2.75 -15.67 -2.65
C SER A 121 -2.24 -14.49 -3.45
N VAL A 122 -1.66 -14.77 -4.62
CA VAL A 122 -1.10 -13.81 -5.56
C VAL A 122 -1.98 -13.75 -6.80
N PRO A 123 -3.04 -12.94 -6.81
CA PRO A 123 -3.91 -12.78 -7.98
C PRO A 123 -3.27 -11.98 -9.13
N ARG A 124 -2.22 -11.20 -8.85
CA ARG A 124 -1.51 -10.33 -9.82
C ARG A 124 -0.04 -10.26 -9.47
N ALA A 125 0.82 -10.31 -10.47
CA ALA A 125 2.25 -10.15 -10.28
C ALA A 125 2.99 -9.83 -11.58
N GLU A 126 4.08 -9.09 -11.45
CA GLU A 126 5.00 -8.70 -12.50
C GLU A 126 6.44 -9.05 -12.09
N LEU A 127 7.14 -9.78 -12.94
CA LEU A 127 8.55 -10.11 -12.78
C LEU A 127 9.41 -9.22 -13.67
N THR A 128 10.35 -8.50 -13.07
CA THR A 128 11.40 -7.78 -13.78
C THR A 128 12.73 -8.53 -13.59
N LEU A 129 13.26 -9.10 -14.66
CA LEU A 129 14.56 -9.78 -14.63
C LEU A 129 15.72 -8.77 -14.50
N ASP A 130 16.88 -9.22 -14.00
CA ASP A 130 18.09 -8.38 -13.87
C ASP A 130 18.56 -7.73 -15.20
N ASN A 131 18.15 -8.31 -16.34
CA ASN A 131 18.45 -7.78 -17.66
C ASN A 131 17.45 -6.69 -18.13
N GLY A 132 16.45 -6.37 -17.30
CA GLY A 132 15.40 -5.37 -17.54
C GLY A 132 14.20 -5.89 -18.33
N GLU A 133 14.13 -7.18 -18.67
CA GLU A 133 12.93 -7.76 -19.29
C GLU A 133 11.81 -7.92 -18.25
N VAL A 134 10.58 -7.58 -18.65
CA VAL A 134 9.41 -7.54 -17.75
C VAL A 134 8.35 -8.54 -18.23
N PHE A 135 7.82 -9.34 -17.30
CA PHE A 135 6.84 -10.38 -17.58
C PHE A 135 5.68 -10.35 -16.58
N GLN A 136 4.45 -10.40 -17.09
CA GLN A 136 3.25 -10.51 -16.28
C GLN A 136 2.97 -11.99 -15.97
N LEU A 137 2.90 -12.35 -14.69
CA LEU A 137 2.61 -13.72 -14.26
C LEU A 137 1.15 -14.11 -14.57
N PHE A 138 0.25 -13.12 -14.57
CA PHE A 138 -1.18 -13.28 -14.85
C PHE A 138 -1.62 -12.31 -15.94
N PRO A 139 -1.46 -12.66 -17.23
CA PRO A 139 -1.73 -11.73 -18.35
C PRO A 139 -3.17 -11.21 -18.43
N ASP A 140 -4.14 -11.99 -17.94
CA ASP A 140 -5.56 -11.62 -17.91
C ASP A 140 -5.91 -10.72 -16.72
N ASN A 141 -4.99 -10.55 -15.76
CA ASN A 141 -5.15 -9.73 -14.56
C ASN A 141 -3.80 -9.08 -14.19
N PRO A 142 -3.29 -8.14 -15.01
CA PRO A 142 -1.99 -7.53 -14.76
C PRO A 142 -2.04 -6.65 -13.51
N LEU A 143 -0.88 -6.42 -12.90
CA LEU A 143 -0.76 -5.36 -11.89
C LEU A 143 -1.20 -4.02 -12.52
N PRO A 144 -2.02 -3.22 -11.82
CA PRO A 144 -2.40 -1.91 -12.30
C PRO A 144 -1.16 -1.02 -12.46
N ALA A 145 -1.22 -0.12 -13.44
CA ALA A 145 -0.17 0.88 -13.66
C ALA A 145 -0.36 2.15 -12.80
N GLU A 146 -1.55 2.35 -12.25
CA GLU A 146 -1.93 3.47 -11.38
C GLU A 146 -2.61 2.98 -10.10
N ASN A 147 -2.35 3.64 -8.96
CA ASN A 147 -2.92 3.32 -7.65
C ASN A 147 -4.44 3.07 -7.74
N GLN A 148 -4.94 1.94 -7.23
CA GLN A 148 -6.39 1.63 -7.27
C GLN A 148 -7.21 2.71 -6.56
N ARG A 149 -6.66 3.33 -5.51
CA ARG A 149 -7.22 4.50 -4.83
C ARG A 149 -7.36 5.67 -5.79
N ASP A 150 -6.29 5.99 -6.52
CA ASP A 150 -6.29 7.07 -7.49
C ASP A 150 -7.30 6.81 -8.62
N ILE A 151 -7.46 5.56 -9.07
CA ILE A 151 -8.47 5.19 -10.07
C ILE A 151 -9.88 5.44 -9.53
N GLY A 152 -10.19 4.98 -8.31
CA GLY A 152 -11.51 5.17 -7.69
C GLY A 152 -11.82 6.65 -7.46
N VAL A 153 -10.86 7.40 -6.93
CA VAL A 153 -10.98 8.85 -6.72
C VAL A 153 -11.14 9.57 -8.05
N ARG A 154 -10.33 9.25 -9.06
CA ARG A 154 -10.47 9.80 -10.42
C ARG A 154 -11.87 9.56 -10.97
N ALA A 155 -12.37 8.32 -10.90
CA ALA A 155 -13.71 7.97 -11.38
C ALA A 155 -14.81 8.78 -10.66
N ALA A 156 -14.65 9.04 -9.35
CA ALA A 156 -15.59 9.88 -8.59
C ALA A 156 -15.53 11.38 -8.99
N LEU A 157 -14.39 11.85 -9.49
CA LEU A 157 -14.13 13.27 -9.79
C LEU A 157 -14.35 13.65 -11.25
N GLU A 158 -14.11 12.75 -12.20
CA GLU A 158 -14.11 13.04 -13.64
C GLU A 158 -15.41 13.71 -14.13
N ASP A 159 -16.56 13.29 -13.60
CA ASP A 159 -17.87 13.84 -13.92
C ASP A 159 -18.38 14.88 -12.90
N HIS A 160 -17.58 15.19 -11.86
CA HIS A 160 -18.03 16.06 -10.78
C HIS A 160 -18.12 17.53 -11.24
N PRO A 161 -19.26 18.23 -11.06
CA PRO A 161 -19.50 19.55 -11.65
C PRO A 161 -18.48 20.61 -11.20
N VAL A 162 -18.06 20.58 -9.94
CA VAL A 162 -17.04 21.50 -9.40
C VAL A 162 -15.66 21.21 -10.02
N ILE A 163 -15.33 19.93 -10.26
CA ILE A 163 -14.05 19.55 -10.87
C ILE A 163 -14.04 20.00 -12.33
N LEU A 164 -15.10 19.71 -13.08
CA LEU A 164 -15.24 20.16 -14.46
C LEU A 164 -15.20 21.69 -14.58
N GLU A 165 -15.75 22.43 -13.60
CA GLU A 165 -15.73 23.89 -13.58
C GLU A 165 -14.31 24.44 -13.36
N HIS A 166 -13.63 23.97 -12.31
CA HIS A 166 -12.38 24.59 -11.80
C HIS A 166 -11.09 23.92 -12.28
N ILE A 167 -11.10 22.61 -12.50
CA ILE A 167 -9.94 21.81 -12.90
C ILE A 167 -10.04 21.40 -14.38
N GLY A 168 -11.25 21.09 -14.88
CA GLY A 168 -11.47 20.59 -16.24
C GLY A 168 -11.27 19.08 -16.34
N GLU A 169 -10.84 18.60 -17.51
CA GLU A 169 -10.44 17.19 -17.68
C GLU A 169 -9.15 16.93 -16.88
N ILE A 170 -9.17 15.90 -16.03
CA ILE A 170 -8.06 15.59 -15.11
C ILE A 170 -6.92 14.94 -15.89
N THR A 171 -5.81 15.65 -16.03
CA THR A 171 -4.60 15.14 -16.70
C THR A 171 -3.64 14.46 -15.73
N ARG A 172 -3.68 14.81 -14.44
CA ARG A 172 -2.88 14.18 -13.38
C ARG A 172 -3.69 14.12 -12.08
N LEU A 173 -3.62 12.97 -11.42
CA LEU A 173 -4.14 12.75 -10.07
C LEU A 173 -3.14 11.82 -9.38
N GLU A 174 -2.67 12.21 -8.21
CA GLU A 174 -1.64 11.47 -7.48
C GLU A 174 -1.82 11.68 -5.98
N SER A 175 -1.86 10.58 -5.22
CA SER A 175 -1.87 10.62 -3.75
C SER A 175 -0.56 11.17 -3.19
N ASP A 176 -0.63 11.99 -2.13
CA ASP A 176 0.54 12.53 -1.44
C ASP A 176 0.71 11.84 -0.07
N TYR A 177 1.51 10.78 -0.04
CA TYR A 177 1.74 10.00 1.19
C TYR A 177 2.42 10.82 2.29
N ASP A 178 3.32 11.73 1.94
CA ASP A 178 4.00 12.59 2.91
C ASP A 178 2.99 13.51 3.61
N LEU A 179 2.06 14.11 2.85
CA LEU A 179 0.97 14.89 3.43
C LEU A 179 0.02 14.01 4.24
N TRP A 180 -0.29 12.81 3.80
CA TRP A 180 -1.18 11.90 4.54
C TRP A 180 -0.65 11.59 5.94
N LEU A 181 0.66 11.41 6.09
CA LEU A 181 1.30 11.20 7.40
C LEU A 181 1.14 12.40 8.36
N GLU A 182 0.86 13.59 7.82
CA GLU A 182 0.61 14.81 8.60
C GLU A 182 -0.88 15.05 8.89
N GLU A 183 -1.79 14.32 8.22
CA GLU A 183 -3.24 14.52 8.32
C GLU A 183 -3.82 14.00 9.66
N PRO A 184 -4.71 14.77 10.31
CA PRO A 184 -5.42 14.31 11.50
C PRO A 184 -6.59 13.39 11.09
N GLY A 185 -6.30 12.11 10.85
CA GLY A 185 -7.32 11.09 10.56
C GLY A 185 -6.82 10.07 9.54
N TYR A 186 -7.11 8.79 9.77
CA TYR A 186 -6.60 7.71 8.92
C TYR A 186 -7.33 7.58 7.58
N ASP A 187 -8.53 8.17 7.47
CA ASP A 187 -9.42 7.95 6.33
C ASP A 187 -9.41 9.08 5.30
N VAL A 188 -8.66 10.17 5.55
CA VAL A 188 -8.58 11.34 4.65
C VAL A 188 -7.28 11.33 3.89
N TRP A 189 -7.38 11.17 2.57
CA TRP A 189 -6.24 11.10 1.67
C TRP A 189 -6.06 12.43 0.91
N PRO A 190 -4.86 13.02 0.94
CA PRO A 190 -4.53 14.17 0.12
C PRO A 190 -4.08 13.72 -1.28
N PHE A 191 -4.55 14.42 -2.31
CA PHE A 191 -4.20 14.21 -3.70
C PHE A 191 -3.83 15.53 -4.37
N HIS A 192 -2.76 15.53 -5.15
CA HIS A 192 -2.52 16.59 -6.12
C HIS A 192 -3.39 16.31 -7.35
N VAL A 193 -4.22 17.27 -7.71
CA VAL A 193 -5.06 17.19 -8.91
C VAL A 193 -4.70 18.29 -9.89
N GLU A 194 -4.44 17.91 -11.14
CA GLU A 194 -4.17 18.84 -12.24
C GLU A 194 -5.06 18.51 -13.43
N GLY A 195 -5.57 19.54 -14.09
CA GLY A 195 -6.34 19.42 -15.31
C GLY A 195 -6.17 20.61 -16.23
N GLU A 196 -6.92 20.62 -17.32
CA GLU A 196 -6.77 21.61 -18.39
C GLU A 196 -7.00 23.08 -17.95
N LYS A 197 -7.78 23.30 -16.88
CA LYS A 197 -8.15 24.63 -16.40
C LYS A 197 -7.38 25.09 -15.17
N GLY A 198 -6.79 24.16 -14.43
CA GLY A 198 -6.10 24.48 -13.20
C GLY A 198 -5.68 23.25 -12.40
N SER A 199 -5.18 23.53 -11.21
CA SER A 199 -4.63 22.56 -10.27
C SER A 199 -5.07 22.90 -8.84
N GLY A 200 -5.00 21.90 -7.96
CA GLY A 200 -5.30 22.07 -6.54
C GLY A 200 -4.89 20.86 -5.70
N LEU A 201 -5.03 21.04 -4.39
CA LEU A 201 -4.90 19.96 -3.41
C LEU A 201 -6.30 19.50 -3.04
N LEU A 202 -6.61 18.25 -3.35
CA LEU A 202 -7.84 17.58 -2.94
C LEU A 202 -7.57 16.84 -1.62
N ARG A 203 -8.44 16.97 -0.63
CA ARG A 203 -8.50 16.08 0.54
C ARG A 203 -9.79 15.30 0.44
N ALA A 204 -9.72 13.97 0.35
CA ALA A 204 -10.88 13.12 0.14
C ALA A 204 -10.91 11.99 1.16
N GLU A 205 -12.06 11.81 1.80
CA GLU A 205 -12.35 10.59 2.52
C GLU A 205 -12.53 9.48 1.49
N CYS A 206 -11.82 8.37 1.66
CA CYS A 206 -11.86 7.25 0.73
C CYS A 206 -12.35 6.01 1.48
N VAL A 207 -13.49 5.46 1.05
CA VAL A 207 -14.08 4.26 1.68
C VAL A 207 -14.03 3.12 0.68
N THR A 208 -13.42 2.01 1.08
CA THR A 208 -13.35 0.80 0.27
C THR A 208 -14.68 0.04 0.35
N GLU A 209 -15.42 -0.03 -0.76
CA GLU A 209 -16.52 -0.98 -0.92
C GLU A 209 -16.07 -2.18 -1.79
N ASP A 210 -16.46 -3.40 -1.38
CA ASP A 210 -16.30 -4.68 -2.09
C ASP A 210 -15.11 -4.75 -3.09
N HIS A 211 -13.94 -5.16 -2.61
CA HIS A 211 -12.74 -5.37 -3.44
C HIS A 211 -12.34 -4.13 -4.26
N PHE A 212 -11.95 -3.05 -3.56
CA PHE A 212 -11.14 -1.94 -4.10
C PHE A 212 -11.87 -0.87 -4.92
N ILE A 213 -13.21 -0.80 -4.84
CA ILE A 213 -13.94 0.37 -5.33
C ILE A 213 -13.92 1.42 -4.22
N TYR A 214 -13.13 2.47 -4.41
CA TYR A 214 -13.13 3.61 -3.50
C TYR A 214 -14.31 4.52 -3.82
N GLU A 215 -15.29 4.56 -2.93
CA GLU A 215 -16.24 5.66 -2.91
C GLU A 215 -15.59 6.88 -2.25
N VAL A 216 -15.93 8.07 -2.76
CA VAL A 216 -15.51 9.34 -2.17
C VAL A 216 -16.73 10.01 -1.53
N PRO A 217 -17.09 9.64 -0.29
CA PRO A 217 -18.28 10.17 0.37
C PRO A 217 -18.13 11.64 0.77
N SER A 218 -16.90 12.11 0.98
CA SER A 218 -16.62 13.50 1.33
C SER A 218 -15.27 13.94 0.75
N ALA A 219 -15.20 15.18 0.28
CA ALA A 219 -13.98 15.73 -0.27
C ALA A 219 -14.00 17.26 -0.34
N VAL A 220 -12.83 17.85 -0.14
CA VAL A 220 -12.56 19.28 -0.18
C VAL A 220 -11.44 19.56 -1.17
N LEU A 221 -11.71 20.44 -2.13
CA LEU A 221 -10.71 20.93 -3.07
C LEU A 221 -10.19 22.28 -2.62
N LYS A 222 -8.88 22.42 -2.48
CA LYS A 222 -8.19 23.69 -2.29
C LYS A 222 -7.45 24.07 -3.57
N LEU A 223 -7.95 25.09 -4.26
CA LEU A 223 -7.34 25.61 -5.49
C LEU A 223 -6.04 26.37 -5.18
N GLU A 224 -5.16 26.51 -6.17
CA GLU A 224 -3.95 27.34 -6.05
C GLU A 224 -4.25 28.81 -5.70
N SER A 225 -5.45 29.30 -6.04
CA SER A 225 -5.92 30.64 -5.64
C SER A 225 -6.07 30.80 -4.13
N GLY A 226 -6.05 29.70 -3.38
CA GLY A 226 -6.34 29.63 -1.95
C GLY A 226 -7.81 29.44 -1.62
N GLU A 227 -8.69 29.39 -2.64
CA GLU A 227 -10.10 29.08 -2.46
C GLU A 227 -10.30 27.61 -2.07
N THR A 228 -11.20 27.36 -1.12
CA THR A 228 -11.55 26.02 -0.64
C THR A 228 -13.01 25.73 -0.96
N ILE A 229 -13.27 24.60 -1.60
CA ILE A 229 -14.59 24.22 -2.11
C ILE A 229 -14.92 22.81 -1.63
N GLN A 230 -16.07 22.65 -0.96
CA GLN A 230 -16.61 21.35 -0.60
C GLN A 230 -17.23 20.71 -1.86
N LEU A 231 -16.78 19.51 -2.23
CA LEU A 231 -17.32 18.79 -3.39
C LEU A 231 -18.68 18.16 -3.06
N PHE A 232 -18.79 17.56 -1.88
CA PHE A 232 -20.00 16.90 -1.40
C PHE A 232 -20.62 17.71 -0.24
N PRO A 233 -21.56 18.64 -0.52
CA PRO A 233 -22.09 19.55 0.50
C PRO A 233 -22.97 18.87 1.55
N ASP A 234 -23.57 17.72 1.20
CA ASP A 234 -24.41 16.95 2.11
C ASP A 234 -23.59 16.09 3.10
N ASN A 235 -22.29 15.95 2.85
CA ASN A 235 -21.35 15.24 3.72
C ASN A 235 -20.02 16.00 3.78
N PRO A 236 -19.94 17.09 4.58
CA PRO A 236 -18.74 17.90 4.68
C PRO A 236 -17.59 17.12 5.31
N LEU A 237 -16.37 17.34 4.82
CA LEU A 237 -15.17 16.76 5.42
C LEU A 237 -14.81 17.63 6.62
N GLU A 238 -14.80 17.04 7.83
CA GLU A 238 -14.60 17.75 9.11
C GLU A 238 -13.15 18.25 9.33
#